data_AF-A0A357CGA5-F1
#
_entry.id   AF-A0A357CGA5-F1
#
_cell.length_a   1.000
_cell.length_b   1.000
_cell.length_c   1.000
_cell.angle_alpha   90.00
_cell.angle_beta   90.00
_cell.angle_gamma   90.00
#
_symmetry.space_group_name_H-M   'P 1'
#
loop_
_entity.id
_entity.type
_entity.pdbx_description
1 polymer ?
#
loop_
_entity_poly.entity_id
_entity_poly.type
_entity_poly.pdbx_seq_one_letter_code
_entity_poly.pdbx_strand_id
1 'polypeptide(L)' 'MLTLLPRSSPAKPASLLIAAISARALAASAIRAGLKPLVADFFADADTRALAHACCKLKGDIGRGMRWQSLG' A
#
# COMPACT_ATOMS: atom_id res chain seq x y z
N MET A 1 33.03 25.53 8.97
CA MET A 1 33.02 24.05 8.93
C MET A 1 31.61 23.58 9.24
N LEU A 2 30.91 22.95 8.29
CA LEU A 2 29.60 22.33 8.53
C LEU A 2 29.82 20.91 9.04
N THR A 3 29.51 20.67 10.31
CA THR A 3 29.54 19.34 10.91
C THR A 3 28.42 18.50 10.31
N LEU A 4 28.77 17.52 9.47
CA LEU A 4 27.84 16.49 9.01
C LEU A 4 27.40 15.67 10.22
N LEU A 5 26.17 15.86 10.69
CA LEU A 5 25.57 14.95 11.66
C LEU A 5 25.48 13.54 11.05
N PRO A 6 25.67 12.48 11.85
CA PRO A 6 25.45 11.12 11.37
C PRO A 6 24.03 11.01 10.84
N ARG A 7 23.90 10.68 9.56
CA ARG A 7 22.61 10.30 8.99
C ARG A 7 22.17 9.05 9.74
N SER A 8 21.14 9.16 10.58
CA SER A 8 20.51 7.98 11.18
C SER A 8 20.25 6.98 10.06
N SER A 9 20.61 5.70 10.26
CA SER A 9 20.38 4.63 9.30
C SER A 9 19.00 4.79 8.67
N PRO A 10 18.84 4.64 7.34
CA PRO A 10 17.54 4.84 6.72
C PRO A 10 16.53 3.96 7.44
N ALA A 11 15.60 4.60 8.15
CA ALA A 11 14.53 3.89 8.84
C ALA A 11 13.82 3.05 7.77
N LYS A 12 13.56 1.77 8.09
CA LYS A 12 12.82 0.89 7.20
C LYS A 12 11.53 1.61 6.77
N PRO A 13 11.19 1.64 5.47
CA PRO A 13 10.02 2.38 5.00
C PRO A 13 8.78 1.91 5.75
N ALA A 14 8.04 2.86 6.31
CA ALA A 14 6.85 2.58 7.11
C ALA A 14 5.78 1.92 6.22
N SER A 15 5.20 0.84 6.72
CA SER A 15 4.11 0.15 6.02
C SER A 15 2.80 0.92 6.14
N LEU A 16 2.02 0.97 5.06
CA LEU A 16 0.70 1.58 5.01
C LEU A 16 -0.33 0.56 4.49
N LEU A 17 -1.33 0.21 5.29
CA LEU A 17 -2.47 -0.59 4.84
C LEU A 17 -3.47 0.29 4.09
N ILE A 18 -3.80 -0.09 2.85
CA ILE A 18 -4.78 0.55 2.00
C ILE A 18 -5.91 -0.44 1.75
N ALA A 19 -7.09 -0.19 2.35
CA ALA A 19 -8.32 -0.90 2.06
C ALA A 19 -9.25 0.01 1.24
N ALA A 20 -9.45 -0.31 -0.04
CA ALA A 20 -10.17 0.57 -0.97
C ALA A 20 -10.96 -0.23 -1.99
N ILE A 21 -11.90 0.42 -2.69
CA ILE A 21 -12.55 -0.18 -3.85
C ILE A 21 -11.51 -0.44 -4.96
N SER A 22 -10.68 0.56 -5.25
CA SER A 22 -9.51 0.48 -6.13
C SER A 22 -8.35 1.24 -5.48
N ALA A 23 -7.21 0.60 -5.30
CA ALA A 23 -6.09 1.17 -4.54
C ALA A 23 -4.99 1.76 -5.42
N ARG A 24 -5.05 1.61 -6.76
CA ARG A 24 -3.96 1.93 -7.69
C ARG A 24 -3.33 3.31 -7.47
N ALA A 25 -4.14 4.37 -7.45
CA ALA A 25 -3.65 5.74 -7.29
C ALA A 25 -3.10 6.00 -5.88
N LEU A 26 -3.70 5.38 -4.85
CA LEU A 26 -3.25 5.47 -3.46
C LEU A 26 -1.90 4.78 -3.28
N ALA A 27 -1.71 3.59 -3.86
CA ALA A 27 -0.45 2.86 -3.83
C ALA A 27 0.67 3.66 -4.54
N ALA A 28 0.39 4.24 -5.71
CA ALA A 28 1.34 5.11 -6.41
C ALA A 28 1.72 6.34 -5.56
N SER A 29 0.77 6.93 -4.84
CA SER A 29 1.05 8.06 -3.95
C SER A 29 1.87 7.64 -2.73
N ALA A 30 1.59 6.49 -2.14
CA ALA A 30 2.34 5.96 -1.01
C ALA A 30 3.81 5.73 -1.38
N ILE A 31 4.08 5.18 -2.56
CA ILE A 31 5.46 5.00 -3.06
C ILE A 31 6.18 6.34 -3.18
N ARG A 32 5.53 7.37 -3.76
CA ARG A 32 6.13 8.72 -3.86
C ARG A 32 6.42 9.33 -2.49
N ALA A 33 5.64 8.97 -1.47
CA ALA A 33 5.86 9.39 -0.08
C ALA A 33 6.93 8.55 0.66
N GLY A 34 7.57 7.57 0.00
CA GLY A 34 8.54 6.68 0.63
C GLY A 34 7.92 5.63 1.57
N LEU A 35 6.62 5.38 1.45
CA LEU A 35 5.90 4.38 2.22
C LEU A 35 5.87 3.03 1.48
N LYS A 36 5.56 1.99 2.24
CA LYS A 36 5.48 0.61 1.77
C LYS A 36 4.01 0.15 1.75
N PRO A 37 3.29 0.28 0.62
CA PRO A 37 1.86 -0.01 0.58
C PRO A 37 1.55 -1.52 0.68
N LEU A 38 0.64 -1.87 1.58
CA LEU A 38 -0.03 -3.18 1.67
C LEU A 38 -1.46 -2.95 1.21
N VAL A 39 -1.91 -3.63 0.17
CA VAL A 39 -3.16 -3.32 -0.53
C VAL A 39 -4.18 -4.43 -0.34
N ALA A 40 -5.41 -4.05 0.00
CA ALA A 40 -6.59 -4.87 -0.11
C ALA A 40 -7.65 -4.11 -0.93
N ASP A 41 -7.94 -4.58 -2.15
CA ASP A 41 -8.97 -3.98 -3.00
C ASP A 41 -9.75 -5.01 -3.83
N PHE A 42 -10.83 -4.59 -4.50
CA PHE A 42 -11.70 -5.51 -5.25
C PHE A 42 -11.13 -5.96 -6.58
N PHE A 43 -10.19 -5.20 -7.15
CA PHE A 43 -9.68 -5.47 -8.49
C PHE A 43 -8.43 -6.34 -8.43
N ALA A 44 -7.45 -5.88 -7.63
CA ALA A 44 -6.10 -6.37 -7.56
C ALA A 44 -5.52 -6.53 -8.97
N ASP A 45 -5.65 -5.51 -9.82
CA ASP A 45 -5.13 -5.59 -11.19
C ASP A 45 -3.60 -5.65 -11.22
N ALA A 46 -3.03 -6.04 -12.36
CA ALA A 46 -1.59 -6.26 -12.49
C ALA A 46 -0.77 -5.01 -12.15
N ASP A 47 -1.26 -3.82 -12.51
CA ASP A 47 -0.63 -2.56 -12.19
C ASP A 47 -0.66 -2.25 -10.68
N THR A 48 -1.74 -2.59 -9.99
CA THR A 48 -1.86 -2.46 -8.53
C THR A 48 -0.92 -3.42 -7.82
N ARG A 49 -0.81 -4.67 -8.31
CA ARG A 49 0.17 -5.64 -7.79
C ARG A 49 1.62 -5.23 -8.02
N ALA A 50 1.90 -4.54 -9.13
CA ALA A 50 3.25 -4.04 -9.43
C ALA A 50 3.67 -2.90 -8.49
N LEU A 51 2.72 -2.12 -7.98
CA LEU A 51 2.98 -1.03 -7.02
C LEU A 51 2.99 -1.52 -5.57
N ALA A 52 2.08 -2.42 -5.21
CA ALA A 52 1.91 -2.86 -3.83
C ALA A 52 3.06 -3.76 -3.37
N HIS A 53 3.50 -3.61 -2.12
CA HIS A 53 4.41 -4.59 -1.52
C HIS A 53 3.75 -5.95 -1.28
N ALA A 54 2.47 -5.92 -0.91
CA ALA A 54 1.60 -7.09 -0.83
C ALA A 54 0.21 -6.67 -1.30
N CYS A 55 -0.48 -7.55 -2.02
CA CYS A 55 -1.79 -7.25 -2.59
C CYS A 55 -2.73 -8.43 -2.40
N CYS A 56 -3.85 -8.19 -1.72
CA CYS A 56 -4.91 -9.17 -1.50
C CYS A 56 -6.17 -8.73 -2.22
N LYS A 57 -6.68 -9.58 -3.12
CA LYS A 57 -7.97 -9.35 -3.75
C LYS A 57 -9.09 -9.63 -2.75
N LEU A 58 -9.90 -8.63 -2.47
CA LEU A 58 -11.08 -8.76 -1.62
C LEU A 58 -12.14 -9.61 -2.33
N LYS A 59 -12.80 -10.48 -1.56
CA LYS A 59 -13.98 -11.22 -2.01
C LYS A 59 -15.19 -10.30 -1.94
N GLY A 60 -16.12 -10.46 -2.88
CA GLY A 60 -17.37 -9.72 -2.91
C GLY A 60 -17.52 -8.86 -4.15
N ASP A 61 -18.47 -7.94 -4.09
CA ASP A 61 -18.82 -7.04 -5.18
C ASP A 61 -18.94 -5.60 -4.66
N ILE A 62 -18.72 -4.65 -5.56
CA ILE A 62 -18.79 -3.22 -5.29
C ILE A 62 -20.18 -2.76 -4.82
N GLY A 63 -21.25 -3.47 -5.20
CA GLY A 63 -22.62 -3.16 -4.78
C GLY A 63 -22.91 -3.50 -3.32
N ARG A 64 -22.23 -4.50 -2.75
CA ARG A 64 -22.36 -4.86 -1.32
C ARG A 64 -21.31 -4.20 -0.42
N GLY A 65 -20.31 -3.55 -1.01
CA GLY A 65 -19.22 -2.88 -0.30
C GLY A 65 -18.27 -3.86 0.40
N MET A 66 -17.29 -3.29 1.12
CA MET A 66 -16.30 -4.08 1.85
C MET A 66 -16.94 -4.76 3.06
N ARG A 67 -16.72 -6.07 3.19
CA ARG A 67 -17.11 -6.87 4.35
C ARG A 67 -15.88 -7.36 5.09
N TRP A 68 -16.08 -7.77 6.33
CA TRP A 68 -15.03 -8.40 7.12
C TRP A 68 -14.43 -9.60 6.38
N GLN A 69 -13.11 -9.59 6.23
CA GLN A 69 -12.33 -10.67 5.62
C GLN A 69 -10.92 -10.70 6.23
N SER A 70 -10.43 -11.89 6.54
CA SER A 70 -9.02 -12.09 6.89
C SER A 70 -8.13 -11.98 5.64
N LEU A 71 -7.02 -11.24 5.74
CA LEU A 71 -6.14 -10.93 4.60
C LEU A 71 -4.98 -11.91 4.39
N GLY A 72 -4.74 -12.83 5.33
CA GLY A 72 -3.86 -14.00 5.17
C GLY A 72 -2.41 -13.67 4.86
#